data_AF-A0A6L3JKX9-F1
#
_entry.id   AF-A0A6L3JKX9-F1
#
_cell.length_a   1.000
_cell.length_b   1.000
_cell.length_c   1.000
_cell.angle_alpha   90.00
_cell.angle_beta   90.00
_cell.angle_gamma   90.00
#
_symmetry.space_group_name_H-M   'P 1'
#
loop_
_entity.id
_entity.type
_entity.pdbx_description
1 polymer ?
#
loop_
_entity_poly.entity_id
_entity_poly.type
_entity_poly.pdbx_seq_one_letter_code
_entity_poly.pdbx_strand_id
1 'polypeptide(L)'
;MKLILITPPTYFVEEDKIITALFEEGLDTLHLRKPGTAPMFAERLLTLIPEQYHKRIVVHGHFYLKEEYKLKGIHLNGRNPNLPEGYKGHVSCSCHSLDEVKEHKSGCDYVFLSPVFNSISKLNYNSAYT
;
A
#
# COMPACT_ATOMS: atom_id res chain seq x y z
N MET A 1 -12.60 -12.27 -6.71
CA MET A 1 -11.23 -11.73 -6.86
C MET A 1 -11.23 -10.34 -6.23
N LYS A 2 -10.18 -9.91 -5.52
CA LYS A 2 -10.07 -8.53 -4.99
C LYS A 2 -9.03 -7.77 -5.82
N LEU A 3 -9.40 -6.60 -6.36
CA LEU A 3 -8.51 -5.75 -7.13
C LEU A 3 -7.74 -4.80 -6.21
N ILE A 4 -6.42 -4.90 -6.22
CA ILE A 4 -5.54 -4.03 -5.44
C ILE A 4 -4.67 -3.21 -6.38
N LEU A 5 -4.71 -1.88 -6.25
CA LEU A 5 -3.89 -0.96 -7.02
C LEU A 5 -2.82 -0.34 -6.12
N ILE A 6 -1.61 -0.16 -6.64
CA ILE A 6 -0.51 0.54 -5.94
C ILE A 6 -0.22 1.83 -6.71
N THR A 7 -0.17 2.96 -6.02
CA THR A 7 0.14 4.24 -6.68
C THR A 7 1.56 4.24 -7.25
N PRO A 8 1.83 5.02 -8.32
CA PRO A 8 3.19 5.35 -8.73
C PRO A 8 3.98 5.99 -7.57
N PRO A 9 5.32 5.87 -7.55
CA PRO A 9 6.13 6.40 -6.46
C PRO A 9 6.14 7.94 -6.37
N THR A 10 5.90 8.64 -7.48
CA THR A 10 5.88 10.10 -7.57
C THR A 10 4.45 10.63 -7.66
N TYR A 11 4.22 11.83 -7.16
CA TYR A 11 2.94 12.53 -7.35
C TYR A 11 2.84 13.14 -8.74
N PHE A 12 1.62 13.31 -9.22
CA PHE A 12 1.33 14.01 -10.47
C PHE A 12 0.01 14.78 -10.37
N VAL A 13 -0.22 15.68 -11.34
CA VAL A 13 -1.40 16.55 -11.38
C VAL A 13 -2.67 15.70 -11.54
N GLU A 14 -3.71 16.02 -10.78
CA GLU A 14 -5.02 15.34 -10.81
C GLU A 14 -5.01 13.85 -10.41
N GLU A 15 -3.98 13.40 -9.68
CA GLU A 15 -3.91 12.04 -9.16
C GLU A 15 -5.13 11.67 -8.29
N ASP A 16 -5.64 12.62 -7.50
CA ASP A 16 -6.85 12.47 -6.69
C ASP A 16 -8.11 12.16 -7.53
N LYS A 17 -8.26 12.83 -8.67
CA LYS A 17 -9.40 12.63 -9.58
C LYS A 17 -9.37 11.23 -10.19
N ILE A 18 -8.19 10.77 -10.61
CA ILE A 18 -8.02 9.42 -11.18
C ILE A 18 -8.30 8.36 -10.11
N ILE A 19 -7.75 8.52 -8.90
CA ILE A 19 -8.00 7.60 -7.78
C ILE A 19 -9.49 7.54 -7.45
N THR A 20 -10.17 8.68 -7.41
CA THR A 20 -11.60 8.78 -7.10
C THR A 20 -12.43 8.05 -8.17
N ALA A 21 -12.17 8.31 -9.45
CA ALA A 21 -12.83 7.63 -10.55
C ALA A 21 -12.62 6.10 -10.50
N LEU A 22 -11.41 5.63 -10.16
CA LEU A 22 -11.14 4.20 -9.99
C LEU A 22 -11.96 3.59 -8.83
N PHE A 23 -12.17 4.33 -7.74
CA PHE A 23 -13.03 3.87 -6.66
C PHE A 23 -14.52 3.83 -7.03
N GLU A 24 -14.99 4.79 -7.83
CA GLU A 24 -16.34 4.81 -8.40
C GLU A 24 -16.58 3.60 -9.32
N GLU A 25 -15.58 3.21 -10.11
CA GLU A 25 -15.60 2.03 -10.97
C GLU A 25 -15.36 0.70 -10.21
N GLY A 26 -15.25 0.73 -8.89
CA GLY A 26 -15.25 -0.48 -8.06
C GLY A 26 -13.88 -0.98 -7.60
N LEU A 27 -12.84 -0.13 -7.57
CA LEU A 27 -11.56 -0.48 -6.93
C LEU A 27 -11.77 -0.91 -5.46
N ASP A 28 -11.30 -2.12 -5.10
CA ASP A 28 -11.44 -2.66 -3.75
C ASP A 28 -10.46 -2.03 -2.76
N THR A 29 -9.19 -1.87 -3.15
CA THR A 29 -8.15 -1.35 -2.26
C THR A 29 -7.06 -0.61 -3.01
N LEU A 30 -6.74 0.59 -2.54
CA LEU A 30 -5.59 1.37 -2.98
C LEU A 30 -4.46 1.26 -1.96
N HIS A 31 -3.26 0.95 -2.42
CA HIS A 31 -2.03 1.15 -1.65
C HIS A 31 -1.39 2.47 -2.04
N LEU A 32 -1.42 3.42 -1.12
CA LEU A 32 -0.71 4.68 -1.24
C LEU A 32 0.77 4.47 -0.93
N ARG A 33 1.60 4.45 -1.98
CA ARG A 33 3.04 4.19 -1.90
C ARG A 33 3.84 5.33 -2.54
N LYS A 34 4.27 6.28 -1.71
CA LYS A 34 5.06 7.46 -2.10
C LYS A 34 6.39 7.49 -1.34
N PRO A 35 7.43 6.77 -1.81
CA PRO A 35 8.68 6.66 -1.08
C PRO A 35 9.48 7.97 -1.09
N GLY A 36 10.08 8.32 0.05
CA GLY A 36 10.99 9.47 0.16
C GLY A 36 10.31 10.84 0.13
N THR A 37 8.97 10.89 0.17
CA THR A 37 8.22 12.14 0.11
C THR A 37 7.82 12.63 1.49
N ALA A 38 7.79 13.96 1.66
CA ALA A 38 7.28 14.58 2.88
C ALA A 38 5.82 14.17 3.14
N PRO A 39 5.42 13.98 4.42
CA PRO A 39 4.08 13.54 4.79
C PRO A 39 2.97 14.47 4.27
N MET A 40 3.22 15.78 4.25
CA MET A 40 2.25 16.79 3.79
C MET A 40 1.69 16.55 2.38
N PHE A 41 2.45 15.88 1.51
CA PHE A 41 1.94 15.53 0.17
C PHE A 41 0.91 14.40 0.22
N ALA A 42 1.11 13.43 1.12
CA ALA A 42 0.16 12.34 1.33
C ALA A 42 -1.10 12.87 2.01
N GLU A 43 -0.95 13.73 3.03
CA GLU A 43 -2.06 14.44 3.68
C GLU A 43 -2.90 15.19 2.65
N ARG A 44 -2.26 16.03 1.81
CA ARG A 44 -2.96 16.77 0.75
C ARG A 44 -3.71 15.86 -0.21
N LEU A 45 -3.10 14.78 -0.67
CA LEU A 45 -3.75 13.83 -1.57
C LEU A 45 -4.95 13.16 -0.89
N LEU A 46 -4.81 12.74 0.36
CA LEU A 46 -5.89 12.12 1.13
C LEU A 46 -7.04 13.10 1.38
N THR A 47 -6.77 14.38 1.67
CA THR A 47 -7.83 15.40 1.81
C THR A 47 -8.65 15.59 0.53
N LEU A 48 -8.04 15.40 -0.64
CA LEU A 48 -8.72 15.56 -1.94
C LEU A 48 -9.56 14.32 -2.32
N ILE A 49 -9.26 13.15 -1.76
CA ILE A 49 -10.04 11.93 -2.00
C ILE A 49 -11.28 11.96 -1.09
N PRO A 50 -12.49 11.63 -1.59
CA PRO A 50 -13.68 11.57 -0.74
C PRO A 50 -13.54 10.59 0.45
N GLU A 51 -13.93 11.03 1.66
CA GLU A 51 -13.76 10.26 2.92
C GLU A 51 -14.40 8.87 2.86
N GLN A 52 -15.48 8.71 2.07
CA GLN A 52 -16.15 7.42 1.87
C GLN A 52 -15.22 6.32 1.31
N TYR A 53 -14.12 6.70 0.64
CA TYR A 53 -13.13 5.77 0.10
C TYR A 53 -11.94 5.52 1.03
N HIS A 54 -11.76 6.28 2.10
CA HIS A 54 -10.59 6.17 2.98
C HIS A 54 -10.42 4.78 3.60
N LYS A 55 -11.52 4.14 3.97
CA LYS A 55 -11.54 2.75 4.49
C LYS A 55 -11.09 1.69 3.46
N ARG A 56 -10.78 2.10 2.24
CA ARG A 56 -10.20 1.27 1.17
C ARG A 56 -8.73 1.60 0.88
N ILE A 57 -8.12 2.53 1.60
CA ILE A 57 -6.73 2.96 1.38
C ILE A 57 -5.79 2.35 2.43
N VAL A 58 -4.66 1.81 1.98
CA VAL A 58 -3.57 1.28 2.81
C VAL A 58 -2.31 2.11 2.58
N VAL A 59 -1.65 2.56 3.65
CA VAL A 59 -0.42 3.37 3.54
C VAL A 59 0.83 2.54 3.74
N HIS A 60 1.87 2.81 2.93
CA HIS A 60 3.18 2.12 2.98
C HIS A 60 4.21 2.80 3.90
N GLY A 61 3.84 3.90 4.53
CA GLY A 61 4.65 4.72 5.43
C GLY A 61 3.79 5.80 6.06
N HIS A 62 4.37 6.68 6.90
CA HIS A 62 3.63 7.72 7.61
C HIS A 62 2.40 7.14 8.33
N PHE A 63 2.60 6.08 9.12
CA PHE A 63 1.51 5.24 9.64
C PHE A 63 0.50 5.98 10.54
N TYR A 64 0.83 7.16 11.08
CA TYR A 64 -0.12 8.01 11.80
C TYR A 64 -1.32 8.42 10.92
N LEU A 65 -1.11 8.53 9.60
CA LEU A 65 -2.17 8.85 8.63
C LEU A 65 -3.33 7.85 8.68
N LYS A 66 -3.06 6.59 9.08
CA LYS A 66 -4.11 5.58 9.24
C LYS A 66 -5.19 6.08 10.20
N GLU A 67 -4.81 6.57 11.38
CA GLU A 67 -5.79 7.03 12.38
C GLU A 67 -6.38 8.38 12.00
N GLU A 68 -5.54 9.31 11.54
CA GLU A 68 -5.96 10.68 11.20
C GLU A 68 -7.02 10.71 10.08
N TYR A 69 -6.86 9.88 9.06
CA TYR A 69 -7.77 9.82 7.92
C TYR A 69 -8.72 8.62 7.96
N LYS A 70 -8.71 7.83 9.04
CA LYS A 70 -9.51 6.59 9.21
C LYS A 70 -9.30 5.61 8.04
N LEU A 71 -8.05 5.43 7.63
CA LEU A 71 -7.69 4.59 6.51
C LEU A 71 -7.92 3.11 6.82
N LYS A 72 -7.93 2.27 5.78
CA LYS A 72 -8.08 0.82 5.92
C LYS A 72 -7.03 0.23 6.87
N GLY A 73 -5.76 0.57 6.66
CA GLY A 73 -4.65 0.01 7.42
C GLY A 73 -3.27 0.38 6.89
N ILE A 74 -2.27 -0.42 7.27
CA ILE A 74 -0.86 -0.19 6.95
C ILE A 74 -0.24 -1.35 6.17
N HIS A 75 0.82 -1.03 5.43
CA HIS A 75 1.63 -2.02 4.69
C HIS A 75 3.10 -1.93 5.12
N LEU A 76 3.57 -3.00 5.76
CA LEU A 76 4.97 -3.17 6.17
C LEU A 76 5.84 -3.50 4.95
N ASN A 77 7.01 -2.87 4.88
CA ASN A 77 7.97 -3.06 3.79
C ASN A 77 9.39 -2.84 4.29
N GLY A 78 10.41 -3.05 3.46
CA GLY A 78 11.81 -2.92 3.89
C GLY A 78 12.22 -1.55 4.47
N ARG A 79 11.45 -0.48 4.26
CA ARG A 79 11.70 0.84 4.89
C ARG A 79 10.94 1.01 6.21
N ASN A 80 9.81 0.32 6.36
CA ASN A 80 8.97 0.33 7.55
C ASN A 80 8.62 -1.13 7.90
N PRO A 81 9.59 -1.93 8.39
CA PRO A 81 9.41 -3.38 8.55
C PRO A 81 8.61 -3.73 9.81
N ASN A 82 8.65 -2.86 10.82
CA ASN A 82 8.09 -3.14 12.13
C ASN A 82 6.68 -2.58 12.26
N LEU A 83 5.81 -3.38 12.88
CA LEU A 83 4.50 -2.92 13.30
C LEU A 83 4.65 -1.84 14.40
N PRO A 84 3.93 -0.71 14.31
CA PRO A 84 3.93 0.27 15.40
C PRO A 84 3.45 -0.36 16.71
N GLU A 85 4.06 0.04 17.82
CA GLU A 85 3.70 -0.47 19.13
C GLU A 85 2.22 -0.21 19.43
N GLY A 86 1.51 -1.25 19.88
CA GLY A 86 0.09 -1.17 20.20
C GLY A 86 -0.85 -1.03 19.00
N TYR A 87 -0.34 -1.07 17.76
CA TYR A 87 -1.20 -0.99 16.58
C TYR A 87 -2.20 -2.15 16.52
N LYS A 88 -3.48 -1.79 16.37
CA LYS A 88 -4.57 -2.72 16.12
C LYS A 88 -5.32 -2.26 14.88
N GLY A 89 -5.33 -3.08 13.85
CA GLY A 89 -5.98 -2.75 12.59
C GLY A 89 -5.49 -3.64 11.47
N HIS A 90 -5.90 -3.31 10.26
CA HIS A 90 -5.53 -4.07 9.08
C HIS A 90 -4.02 -3.90 8.79
N VAL A 91 -3.32 -5.02 8.58
CA VAL A 91 -1.89 -5.10 8.29
C VAL A 91 -1.68 -5.94 7.03
N SER A 92 -0.78 -5.47 6.18
CA SER A 92 -0.23 -6.28 5.10
C SER A 92 1.29 -6.10 5.04
N CYS A 93 2.01 -6.99 4.37
CA CYS A 93 3.45 -6.83 4.19
C CYS A 93 3.92 -7.27 2.80
N SER A 94 5.13 -6.85 2.43
CA SER A 94 5.84 -7.36 1.26
C SER A 94 6.65 -8.61 1.64
N CYS A 95 6.53 -9.65 0.82
CA CYS A 95 7.32 -10.88 0.90
C CYS A 95 8.06 -11.11 -0.43
N HIS A 96 9.30 -11.59 -0.32
CA HIS A 96 10.22 -11.88 -1.41
C HIS A 96 10.71 -13.34 -1.40
N SER A 97 10.16 -14.17 -0.51
CA SER A 97 10.31 -15.62 -0.55
C SER A 97 9.05 -16.35 -0.08
N LEU A 98 8.90 -17.64 -0.41
CA LEU A 98 7.82 -18.47 0.15
C LEU A 98 7.98 -18.68 1.66
N ASP A 99 9.21 -18.64 2.17
CA ASP A 99 9.45 -18.76 3.60
C ASP A 99 9.02 -17.48 4.34
N GLU A 100 9.28 -16.29 3.77
CA GLU A 100 8.71 -15.04 4.28
C GLU A 100 7.17 -15.08 4.27
N VAL A 101 6.54 -15.68 3.25
CA VAL A 101 5.08 -15.85 3.24
C VAL A 101 4.61 -16.73 4.39
N LYS A 102 5.27 -17.87 4.64
CA LYS A 102 4.92 -18.77 5.75
C LYS A 102 5.05 -18.05 7.09
N GLU A 103 6.09 -17.24 7.25
CA GLU A 103 6.38 -16.49 8.47
C GLU A 103 5.35 -15.39 8.72
N HIS A 104 5.04 -14.57 7.72
CA HIS A 104 4.28 -13.33 7.93
C HIS A 104 2.77 -13.48 7.76
N LYS A 105 2.30 -14.51 7.02
CA LYS A 105 0.89 -14.64 6.65
C LYS A 105 -0.05 -14.82 7.84
N SER A 106 0.40 -15.41 8.95
CA SER A 106 -0.42 -15.57 10.16
C SER A 106 -0.64 -14.24 10.91
N GLY A 107 0.28 -13.28 10.77
CA GLY A 107 0.23 -11.97 11.42
C GLY A 107 -0.30 -10.83 10.55
N CYS A 108 -0.64 -11.10 9.29
CA CYS A 108 -1.12 -10.09 8.33
C CYS A 108 -2.46 -10.51 7.72
N ASP A 109 -3.32 -9.55 7.39
CA ASP A 109 -4.57 -9.79 6.66
C ASP A 109 -4.32 -10.32 5.24
N TYR A 110 -3.23 -9.88 4.61
CA TYR A 110 -2.66 -10.47 3.40
C TYR A 110 -1.20 -10.04 3.21
N VAL A 111 -0.52 -10.72 2.29
CA VAL A 111 0.87 -10.42 1.92
C VAL A 111 0.97 -10.18 0.41
N PHE A 112 1.93 -9.37 0.00
CA PHE A 112 2.35 -9.23 -1.38
C PHE A 112 3.55 -10.12 -1.63
N LEU A 113 3.36 -11.18 -2.43
CA LEU A 113 4.48 -11.95 -2.95
C LEU A 113 5.01 -11.26 -4.21
N SER A 114 6.26 -10.83 -4.19
CA SER A 114 6.86 -10.16 -5.34
C SER A 114 8.37 -10.38 -5.42
N PRO A 115 8.96 -10.35 -6.63
CA PRO A 115 8.27 -10.36 -7.91
C PRO A 115 7.80 -11.77 -8.30
N VAL A 116 6.59 -11.90 -8.87
CA VAL A 116 6.09 -13.16 -9.47
C VAL A 116 6.64 -13.36 -10.89
N PHE A 117 6.91 -12.26 -11.59
CA PHE A 117 7.54 -12.24 -12.90
C PHE A 117 8.74 -11.32 -12.85
N ASN A 118 9.74 -11.58 -13.70
CA ASN A 118 10.87 -10.66 -13.86
C ASN A 118 10.34 -9.25 -14.16
N SER A 119 10.84 -8.26 -13.41
CA SER A 119 10.41 -6.89 -13.58
C SER A 119 10.88 -6.36 -14.92
N ILE A 120 9.95 -5.86 -15.71
CA ILE A 120 10.25 -5.16 -16.97
C ILE A 120 10.83 -3.76 -16.69
N SER A 121 10.42 -3.13 -15.57
CA SER A 121 10.76 -1.74 -15.25
C SER A 121 11.91 -1.57 -14.24
N LYS A 122 12.31 -2.63 -13.53
CA LYS A 122 13.46 -2.62 -12.61
C LYS A 122 14.50 -3.65 -13.07
N LEU A 123 15.62 -3.16 -13.60
CA LEU A 123 16.77 -4.02 -13.94
C LEU A 123 17.20 -4.86 -12.73
N ASN A 124 17.46 -6.15 -12.97
CA ASN A 124 17.89 -7.16 -12.00
C ASN A 124 16.86 -7.52 -10.90
N TYR A 125 15.58 -7.21 -11.09
CA TYR A 125 14.53 -7.64 -10.17
C TYR A 125 13.82 -8.89 -10.73
N ASN A 126 14.40 -10.08 -10.47
CA ASN A 126 13.97 -11.37 -11.02
C ASN A 126 12.99 -12.12 -10.10
N SER A 127 12.09 -12.91 -10.69
CA SER A 127 11.22 -13.83 -9.95
C SER A 127 12.06 -14.81 -9.14
N ALA A 128 11.67 -15.04 -7.89
CA ALA A 128 12.30 -16.03 -7.02
C ALA A 128 11.58 -17.40 -7.09
N TYR A 129 10.57 -17.56 -7.93
CA TYR A 129 9.75 -18.77 -8.03
C TYR A 129 9.44 -19.09 -9.50
N THR A 130 9.43 -20.38 -9.83
CA THR A 130 8.97 -20.97 -11.09
C THR A 130 7.78 -21.87 -10.83
#